data_AF-A0A229NXX1-F1
#
_entry.id   AF-A0A229NXX1-F1
#
_cell.length_a   1.000
_cell.length_b   1.000
_cell.length_c   1.000
_cell.angle_alpha   90.00
_cell.angle_beta   90.00
_cell.angle_gamma   90.00
#
_symmetry.space_group_name_H-M   'P 1'
#
loop_
_entity.id
_entity.type
_entity.pdbx_description
1 polymer ?
#
loop_
_entity_poly.entity_id
_entity_poly.type
_entity_poly.pdbx_seq_one_letter_code
_entity_poly.pdbx_strand_id
1 'polypeptide(L)'
;MIWLLLKSWTRSKEGYELFADMGEKMNFPGVKNAKVSKVFHTAKQKMLLLFDYGDEWRFIVQYLEDGDLRGMKLPALLDSKGKAPDQYGDFFDEDDESES
;
A
#
# COMPACT_ATOMS: atom_id res chain seq x y z
N MET A 1 15.01 -6.88 10.50
CA MET A 1 13.75 -6.18 10.90
C MET A 1 12.66 -6.23 9.82
N ILE A 2 12.93 -5.85 8.56
CA ILE A 2 11.96 -5.93 7.43
C ILE A 2 11.34 -7.34 7.27
N TRP A 3 12.17 -8.38 7.32
CA TRP A 3 11.73 -9.79 7.23
C TRP A 3 10.77 -10.25 8.32
N LEU A 4 10.84 -9.65 9.51
CA LEU A 4 9.91 -9.97 10.61
C LEU A 4 8.53 -9.34 10.34
N LEU A 5 8.52 -8.10 9.85
CA LEU A 5 7.29 -7.38 9.50
C LEU A 5 6.45 -8.18 8.50
N LEU A 6 7.07 -8.73 7.45
CA LEU A 6 6.39 -9.52 6.41
C LEU A 6 5.92 -10.91 6.88
N LYS A 7 6.52 -11.50 7.91
CA LYS A 7 6.12 -12.82 8.43
C LYS A 7 5.06 -12.77 9.52
N SER A 8 4.87 -11.62 10.15
CA SER A 8 3.97 -11.48 11.31
C SER A 8 3.01 -10.31 11.21
N TRP A 9 2.79 -9.76 10.02
CA TRP A 9 1.94 -8.59 9.84
C TRP A 9 0.50 -8.80 10.34
N THR A 10 -0.01 -10.04 10.26
CA THR A 10 -1.32 -10.42 10.80
C THR A 10 -1.42 -10.31 12.33
N ARG A 11 -0.30 -10.14 13.02
CA ARG A 11 -0.23 -9.90 14.48
C ARG A 11 0.05 -8.44 14.82
N SER A 12 -0.12 -7.52 13.89
CA SER A 12 0.06 -6.10 14.16
C SER A 12 -0.86 -5.65 15.30
N LYS A 13 -0.38 -4.71 16.11
CA LYS A 13 -1.17 -4.03 17.16
C LYS A 13 -1.68 -2.67 16.70
N GLU A 14 -1.28 -2.26 15.50
CA GLU A 14 -1.62 -0.98 14.88
C GLU A 14 -1.92 -1.24 13.41
N GLY A 15 -2.98 -0.62 12.90
CA GLY A 15 -3.46 -0.84 11.54
C GLY A 15 -4.60 0.09 11.19
N TYR A 16 -4.96 0.06 9.91
CA TYR A 16 -6.12 0.74 9.36
C TYR A 16 -6.71 -0.15 8.25
N GLU A 17 -8.03 -0.26 8.17
CA GLU A 17 -8.69 -1.27 7.33
C GLU A 17 -9.80 -0.63 6.48
N LEU A 18 -9.76 -0.83 5.15
CA LEU A 18 -10.76 -0.31 4.21
C LEU A 18 -12.18 -0.76 4.57
N PHE A 19 -12.34 -2.03 4.94
CA PHE A 19 -13.65 -2.60 5.28
C PHE A 19 -14.29 -1.93 6.52
N ALA A 20 -13.48 -1.35 7.42
CA ALA A 20 -14.00 -0.59 8.54
C ALA A 20 -14.73 0.69 8.08
N ASP A 21 -14.29 1.32 7.00
CA ASP A 21 -15.01 2.44 6.37
C ASP A 21 -16.27 2.01 5.63
N MET A 22 -16.38 0.72 5.28
CA MET A 22 -17.55 0.12 4.62
C MET A 22 -18.60 -0.38 5.61
N GLY A 23 -18.36 -0.23 6.92
CA GLY A 23 -19.28 -0.66 7.97
C GLY A 23 -19.08 -2.10 8.46
N GLU A 24 -18.04 -2.79 7.98
CA GLU A 24 -17.71 -4.13 8.46
C GLU A 24 -17.09 -4.07 9.87
N LYS A 25 -17.30 -5.15 10.63
CA LYS A 25 -16.67 -5.30 11.94
C LYS A 25 -15.21 -5.73 11.77
N MET A 26 -14.32 -4.76 11.94
CA MET A 26 -12.88 -4.91 11.77
C MET A 26 -12.11 -4.79 13.10
N ASN A 27 -10.80 -5.08 13.09
CA ASN A 27 -9.96 -4.95 14.28
C ASN A 27 -9.36 -3.55 14.41
N PHE A 28 -9.27 -2.82 13.30
CA PHE A 28 -8.67 -1.50 13.19
C PHE A 28 -9.65 -0.47 12.63
N PRO A 29 -9.41 0.83 12.87
CA PRO A 29 -10.23 1.90 12.31
C PRO A 29 -10.07 2.01 10.78
N GLY A 30 -10.99 2.73 10.16
CA GLY A 30 -10.96 3.02 8.73
C GLY A 30 -9.81 3.92 8.27
N VAL A 31 -9.50 3.84 6.98
CA VAL A 31 -8.46 4.63 6.30
C VAL A 31 -8.95 6.01 5.85
N LYS A 32 -10.26 6.18 5.59
CA LYS A 32 -10.83 7.40 4.98
C LYS A 32 -10.50 8.68 5.75
N ASN A 33 -10.50 8.60 7.08
CA ASN A 33 -10.21 9.73 7.98
C ASN A 33 -8.81 9.64 8.62
N ALA A 34 -8.01 8.64 8.27
CA ALA A 34 -6.67 8.46 8.78
C ALA A 34 -5.73 9.52 8.18
N LYS A 35 -5.37 10.53 8.99
CA LYS A 35 -4.43 11.56 8.54
C LYS A 35 -3.02 10.98 8.50
N VAL A 36 -2.35 11.08 7.34
CA VAL A 36 -0.97 10.62 7.14
C VAL A 36 -0.03 11.12 8.24
N SER A 37 -0.15 12.39 8.66
CA SER A 37 0.68 12.97 9.72
C SER A 37 0.40 12.45 11.14
N LYS A 38 -0.75 11.81 11.37
CA LYS A 38 -1.05 11.11 12.64
C LYS A 38 -0.55 9.68 12.60
N VAL A 39 -0.68 9.04 11.43
CA VAL A 39 -0.18 7.69 11.19
C VAL A 39 1.33 7.68 11.28
N PHE A 40 1.99 8.46 10.43
CA PHE A 40 3.44 8.62 10.38
C PHE A 40 3.86 9.90 11.10
N HIS A 41 4.19 9.76 12.39
CA HIS A 41 4.55 10.88 13.25
C HIS A 41 5.98 10.76 13.79
N THR A 42 6.65 9.63 13.57
CA THR A 42 8.03 9.39 13.99
C THR A 42 8.90 9.03 12.79
N ALA A 43 10.02 9.73 12.60
CA ALA A 43 10.96 9.42 11.52
C ALA A 43 11.37 7.95 11.53
N LYS A 44 11.45 7.36 10.34
CA LYS A 44 11.73 5.92 10.09
C LYS A 44 10.62 4.95 10.52
N GLN A 45 9.45 5.43 10.94
CA GLN A 45 8.27 4.59 11.18
C GLN A 45 7.88 3.86 9.89
N LYS A 46 7.48 2.60 10.04
CA LYS A 46 7.13 1.70 8.94
C LYS A 46 5.75 1.13 9.14
N MET A 47 4.99 1.04 8.05
CA MET A 47 3.75 0.27 7.98
C MET A 47 3.79 -0.67 6.80
N LEU A 48 3.02 -1.75 6.89
CA LEU A 48 2.72 -2.61 5.74
C LEU A 48 1.44 -2.09 5.08
N LEU A 49 1.52 -1.79 3.78
CA LEU A 49 0.36 -1.65 2.93
C LEU A 49 0.13 -3.00 2.23
N LEU A 50 -0.99 -3.63 2.54
CA LEU A 50 -1.50 -4.77 1.79
C LEU A 50 -2.47 -4.24 0.73
N PHE A 51 -2.19 -4.52 -0.53
CA PHE A 51 -3.00 -4.15 -1.68
C PHE A 51 -3.34 -5.40 -2.47
N ASP A 52 -4.50 -5.40 -3.12
CA ASP A 52 -5.06 -6.57 -3.80
C ASP A 52 -5.10 -7.81 -2.87
N TYR A 53 -6.20 -7.97 -2.16
CA TYR A 53 -6.35 -9.06 -1.19
C TYR A 53 -6.35 -10.46 -1.83
N GLY A 54 -6.47 -10.58 -3.16
CA GLY A 54 -6.33 -11.86 -3.87
C GLY A 54 -4.87 -12.26 -4.03
N ASP A 55 -4.07 -11.39 -4.63
CA ASP A 55 -2.65 -11.63 -4.91
C ASP A 55 -1.70 -11.25 -3.76
N GLU A 56 -2.24 -10.60 -2.73
CA GLU A 56 -1.55 -10.17 -1.51
C GLU A 56 -0.29 -9.33 -1.78
N TRP A 57 -0.41 -8.26 -2.56
CA TRP A 57 0.71 -7.36 -2.81
C TRP A 57 1.09 -6.62 -1.52
N ARG A 58 2.32 -6.86 -1.05
CA ARG A 58 2.83 -6.38 0.24
C ARG A 58 3.88 -5.29 0.03
N PHE A 59 3.54 -4.05 0.35
CA PHE A 59 4.43 -2.90 0.25
C PHE A 59 4.84 -2.39 1.64
N ILE A 60 6.13 -2.19 1.86
CA ILE A 60 6.60 -1.53 3.08
C ILE A 60 6.65 -0.03 2.82
N VAL A 61 5.79 0.71 3.50
CA VAL A 61 5.76 2.17 3.47
C VAL A 61 6.55 2.70 4.66
N GLN A 62 7.54 3.54 4.40
CA GLN A 62 8.37 4.14 5.44
C GLN A 62 8.30 5.66 5.35
N TYR A 63 7.99 6.30 6.48
CA TYR A 63 8.21 7.73 6.61
C TYR A 63 9.70 7.98 6.86
N LEU A 64 10.34 8.68 5.92
CA LEU A 64 11.77 8.99 6.00
C LEU A 64 11.99 10.24 6.84
N GLU A 65 11.47 11.37 6.37
CA GLU A 65 11.59 12.69 6.96
C GLU A 65 10.58 13.66 6.33
N ASP A 66 10.43 14.84 6.93
CA ASP A 66 9.76 15.97 6.30
C ASP A 66 10.71 16.64 5.30
N GLY A 67 10.21 16.89 4.08
CA GLY A 67 10.95 17.60 3.04
C GLY A 67 10.40 19.00 2.81
N ASP A 68 11.26 19.92 2.38
CA ASP A 68 10.82 21.21 1.83
C ASP A 68 10.36 21.03 0.38
N LEU A 69 9.05 21.09 0.17
CA LEU A 69 8.41 20.85 -1.13
C LEU A 69 7.82 22.14 -1.73
N ARG A 70 8.26 23.31 -1.27
CA ARG A 70 7.77 24.60 -1.76
C ARG A 70 7.95 24.73 -3.28
N GLY A 71 6.89 25.13 -3.96
CA GLY A 71 6.88 25.30 -5.43
C GLY A 71 6.75 23.99 -6.21
N MET A 72 6.68 22.83 -5.54
CA MET A 72 6.50 21.53 -6.18
C MET A 72 5.01 21.15 -6.22
N LYS A 73 4.56 20.56 -7.34
CA LYS A 73 3.21 19.99 -7.43
C LYS A 73 3.20 18.60 -6.79
N LEU A 74 2.27 18.36 -5.86
CA LEU A 74 2.16 17.10 -5.13
C LEU A 74 0.97 16.23 -5.62
N PRO A 75 1.05 14.90 -5.47
CA PRO A 75 2.22 14.11 -5.05
C PRO A 75 3.33 14.12 -6.11
N ALA A 76 4.60 14.05 -5.67
CA ALA A 76 5.77 14.07 -6.53
C ALA A 76 6.62 12.81 -6.35
N LEU A 77 7.07 12.22 -7.46
CA LEU A 77 8.03 11.12 -7.47
C LEU A 77 9.45 11.70 -7.52
N LEU A 78 10.20 11.55 -6.42
CA LEU A 78 11.56 12.10 -6.31
C LEU A 78 12.63 11.11 -6.80
N ASP A 79 12.45 9.82 -6.54
CA ASP A 79 13.36 8.75 -6.95
C ASP A 79 12.57 7.45 -7.15
N SER A 80 13.03 6.61 -8.07
CA SER A 80 12.47 5.28 -8.33
C SER A 80 13.59 4.32 -8.71
N LYS A 81 13.54 3.10 -8.16
CA LYS A 81 14.55 2.07 -8.38
C LYS A 81 13.89 0.78 -8.82
N GLY A 82 14.41 0.22 -9.90
CA GLY A 82 13.87 -0.99 -10.53
C GLY A 82 12.63 -0.70 -11.37
N LYS A 83 12.04 -1.77 -11.92
CA LYS A 83 10.77 -1.74 -12.63
C LYS A 83 9.72 -2.35 -11.71
N ALA A 84 8.59 -1.66 -11.54
CA ALA A 84 7.44 -2.25 -10.86
C ALA A 84 7.01 -3.52 -11.62
N PRO A 85 6.59 -4.60 -10.93
CA PRO A 85 6.08 -5.78 -11.61
C PRO A 85 4.79 -5.42 -12.36
N ASP A 86 4.50 -6.16 -13.42
CA ASP A 86 3.23 -6.01 -14.12
C ASP A 86 2.10 -6.48 -13.19
N GLN A 87 1.04 -5.69 -13.10
CA GLN A 87 -0.05 -5.94 -12.17
C GLN A 87 -1.03 -6.99 -12.70
N TYR A 88 -1.14 -7.13 -14.02
CA TYR A 88 -1.98 -8.15 -14.66
C TYR A 88 -1.30 -8.83 -15.85
N GLY A 89 -0.20 -8.33 -16.40
CA GLY A 89 0.28 -8.84 -17.68
C GLY A 89 -0.72 -8.54 -18.82
N ASP A 90 -0.39 -8.96 -20.03
CA ASP A 90 -1.28 -8.85 -21.19
C ASP A 90 -2.38 -9.94 -21.12
N PHE A 91 -3.38 -9.78 -20.26
CA PHE A 91 -4.60 -10.62 -20.27
C PHE A 91 -5.58 -10.24 -21.41
N PHE A 92 -5.05 -9.79 -22.55
CA PHE A 92 -5.79 -9.65 -23.79
C PHE A 92 -4.80 -9.95 -24.92
N ASP A 93 -4.71 -11.22 -25.33
CA ASP A 93 -4.44 -11.68 -26.71
C ASP A 93 -4.17 -13.20 -26.71
N GLU A 94 -5.22 -14.01 -26.56
CA GLU A 94 -5.38 -15.44 -26.91
C GLU A 94 -6.86 -15.75 -26.60
N ASP A 95 -7.83 -15.84 -27.51
CA ASP A 95 -7.84 -16.24 -28.92
C ASP A 95 -8.90 -15.47 -29.74
N ASP A 96 -8.48 -15.09 -30.95
CA ASP A 96 -9.33 -14.83 -32.12
C ASP A 96 -10.01 -16.14 -32.58
N GLU A 97 -11.23 -16.05 -33.12
CA GLU A 97 -12.04 -17.04 -33.85
C GLU A 97 -11.70 -18.56 -33.76
N SER A 98 -12.66 -19.39 -33.28
CA SER A 98 -13.10 -20.61 -34.01
C SER A 98 -14.38 -21.25 -33.46
N GLU A 99 -15.37 -21.31 -34.35
CA GLU A 99 -16.43 -22.35 -34.55
C GLU A 99 -17.50 -22.54 -33.45
N SER A 100 -18.81 -22.53 -33.71
CA SER A 100 -19.65 -22.73 -34.91
C SER A 100 -21.06 -22.22 -34.69
#